data_AF-A0A536UM78-F1
#
_entry.id   AF-A0A536UM78-F1
#
_cell.length_a   1.000
_cell.length_b   1.000
_cell.length_c   1.000
_cell.angle_alpha   90.00
_cell.angle_beta   90.00
_cell.angle_gamma   90.00
#
_symmetry.space_group_name_H-M   'P 1'
#
loop_
_entity.id
_entity.type
_entity.pdbx_description
1 polymer ?
#
loop_
_entity_poly.entity_id
_entity_poly.type
_entity_poly.pdbx_seq_one_letter_code
_entity_poly.pdbx_strand_id
1 'polypeptide(L)'
;AINAGEVDWWEQMPPDLIPVLAKNKSIKVENIDPLGSMGLIRFNFMFPPFNNQKMRQAILYAIDQNDYVLGIAGDVKNGHPCYSYFTCGTPLASEVGAEPLKGKRDFEKAKQLIKEAGYKGEKIVIISATDQPIVHSQSLLTAETLRKLGLNVDLQAGDWGTLITRRTSKEPVDKGGWSIFHTWLVGPDVTSPAVNFAIRGSGQKAWFGWPDDPKIEELRDAWFATTDAASSKNRRDHCADQPHVERREEIAIFLRSARRCEFIRTAG
;
A
#
# COMPACT_ATOMS: atom_id res chain seq x y z
N ALA A 1 11.71 12.12 -26.39
CA ALA A 1 11.62 10.68 -26.05
C ALA A 1 10.47 9.98 -26.80
N ILE A 2 9.36 9.56 -26.17
CA ILE A 2 8.40 8.62 -26.80
C ILE A 2 7.70 9.17 -28.06
N ASN A 3 7.26 10.44 -28.06
CA ASN A 3 6.68 11.08 -29.25
C ASN A 3 7.71 11.29 -30.37
N ALA A 4 9.00 11.45 -30.00
CA ALA A 4 10.10 11.63 -30.94
C ALA A 4 10.64 10.28 -31.47
N GLY A 5 10.16 9.16 -30.94
CA GLY A 5 10.61 7.83 -31.34
C GLY A 5 11.96 7.40 -30.78
N GLU A 6 12.49 8.10 -29.78
CA GLU A 6 13.76 7.77 -29.11
C GLU A 6 13.57 6.71 -28.00
N VAL A 7 12.33 6.46 -27.61
CA VAL A 7 11.94 5.49 -26.58
C VAL A 7 10.75 4.70 -27.11
N ASP A 8 10.86 3.38 -27.11
CA ASP A 8 9.83 2.46 -27.61
C ASP A 8 8.81 2.05 -26.53
N TRP A 9 9.20 2.22 -25.27
CA TRP A 9 8.46 1.74 -24.11
C TRP A 9 8.55 2.69 -22.94
N TRP A 10 7.41 3.00 -22.33
CA TRP A 10 7.37 3.77 -21.08
C TRP A 10 6.49 3.08 -20.05
N GLU A 11 7.12 2.71 -18.94
CA GLU A 11 6.50 2.16 -17.75
C GLU A 11 6.11 3.28 -16.74
N GLN A 12 4.99 3.12 -16.04
CA GLN A 12 4.55 4.03 -14.94
C GLN A 12 4.47 5.51 -15.32
N MET A 13 3.87 5.79 -16.48
CA MET A 13 3.67 7.15 -16.92
C MET A 13 2.73 7.94 -15.98
N PRO A 14 3.00 9.24 -15.77
CA PRO A 14 2.06 10.14 -15.11
C PRO A 14 0.64 10.06 -15.71
N PRO A 15 -0.42 9.93 -14.90
CA PRO A 15 -1.78 9.72 -15.40
C PRO A 15 -2.33 10.85 -16.29
N ASP A 16 -1.88 12.08 -16.07
CA ASP A 16 -2.22 13.27 -16.84
C ASP A 16 -1.70 13.22 -18.29
N LEU A 17 -0.64 12.46 -18.55
CA LEU A 17 -0.11 12.25 -19.90
C LEU A 17 -0.86 11.17 -20.68
N ILE A 18 -1.65 10.32 -20.01
CA ILE A 18 -2.38 9.21 -20.65
C ILE A 18 -3.33 9.72 -21.74
N PRO A 19 -4.21 10.72 -21.49
CA PRO A 19 -5.13 11.21 -22.52
C PRO A 19 -4.42 11.93 -23.67
N VAL A 20 -3.24 12.49 -23.43
CA VAL A 20 -2.45 13.18 -24.46
C VAL A 20 -1.84 12.16 -25.42
N LEU A 21 -1.22 11.11 -24.89
CA LEU A 21 -0.56 10.09 -25.72
C LEU A 21 -1.52 9.10 -26.34
N ALA A 22 -2.68 8.84 -25.70
CA ALA A 22 -3.74 8.03 -26.30
C ALA A 22 -4.32 8.63 -27.59
N LYS A 23 -4.13 9.94 -27.85
CA LYS A 23 -4.52 10.59 -29.11
C LYS A 23 -3.50 10.34 -30.23
N ASN A 24 -2.27 9.96 -29.91
CA ASN A 24 -1.24 9.67 -30.89
C ASN A 24 -1.42 8.25 -31.43
N LYS A 25 -1.80 8.13 -32.71
CA LYS A 25 -2.07 6.84 -33.36
C LYS A 25 -0.84 5.92 -33.46
N SER A 26 0.36 6.47 -33.32
CA SER A 26 1.61 5.70 -33.31
C SER A 26 1.95 5.14 -31.93
N ILE A 27 1.17 5.46 -30.90
CA ILE A 27 1.38 5.01 -29.52
C ILE A 27 0.17 4.18 -29.10
N LYS A 28 0.45 2.94 -28.72
CA LYS A 28 -0.55 2.03 -28.16
C LYS A 28 -0.52 2.14 -26.65
N VAL A 29 -1.69 2.38 -26.06
CA VAL A 29 -1.90 2.43 -24.62
C VAL A 29 -2.58 1.14 -24.19
N GLU A 30 -1.88 0.26 -23.48
CA GLU A 30 -2.46 -1.03 -23.08
C GLU A 30 -2.19 -1.38 -21.64
N ASN A 31 -3.19 -1.94 -20.97
CA ASN A 31 -2.92 -2.67 -19.75
C ASN A 31 -2.34 -4.04 -20.06
N ILE A 32 -1.08 -4.27 -19.73
CA ILE A 32 -0.48 -5.59 -19.90
C ILE A 32 -0.33 -6.37 -18.59
N ASP A 33 -0.65 -5.75 -17.45
CA ASP A 33 -0.65 -6.40 -16.14
C ASP A 33 -2.11 -6.58 -15.65
N PRO A 34 -2.74 -7.72 -15.92
CA PRO A 34 -4.12 -7.96 -15.52
C PRO A 34 -4.28 -8.06 -14.00
N LEU A 35 -3.25 -8.53 -13.27
CA LEU A 35 -3.27 -8.59 -11.80
C LEU A 35 -3.04 -7.20 -11.21
N GLY A 36 -2.22 -6.39 -11.87
CA GLY A 36 -1.90 -5.03 -11.49
C GLY A 36 -1.00 -4.98 -10.26
N SER A 37 -0.91 -3.79 -9.66
CA SER A 37 -0.12 -3.59 -8.45
C SER A 37 -0.99 -3.17 -7.26
N MET A 38 -0.58 -3.59 -6.08
CA MET A 38 -1.14 -3.14 -4.81
C MET A 38 -0.21 -2.10 -4.19
N GLY A 39 -0.63 -0.84 -4.22
CA GLY A 39 -0.08 0.21 -3.40
C GLY A 39 -0.10 -0.15 -1.92
N LEU A 40 0.81 0.44 -1.16
CA LEU A 40 1.05 0.11 0.23
C LEU A 40 1.33 1.37 1.02
N ILE A 41 0.64 1.55 2.15
CA ILE A 41 1.07 2.46 3.21
C ILE A 41 1.83 1.63 4.22
N ARG A 42 3.13 1.89 4.37
CA ARG A 42 3.97 1.18 5.34
C ARG A 42 4.28 2.07 6.53
N PHE A 43 3.99 1.57 7.72
CA PHE A 43 4.31 2.21 8.99
C PHE A 43 5.64 1.70 9.55
N ASN A 44 6.33 2.55 10.32
CA ASN A 44 7.42 2.14 11.18
C ASN A 44 6.90 1.80 12.58
N PHE A 45 7.05 0.55 13.01
CA PHE A 45 6.51 0.03 14.27
C PHE A 45 7.47 0.22 15.44
N MET A 46 8.72 0.62 15.18
CA MET A 46 9.73 0.77 16.23
C MET A 46 9.51 2.01 17.08
N PHE A 47 8.85 3.04 16.53
CA PHE A 47 8.76 4.35 17.16
C PHE A 47 7.32 4.88 17.22
N PRO A 48 7.01 5.74 18.22
CA PRO A 48 5.78 6.51 18.21
C PRO A 48 5.62 7.36 16.94
N PRO A 49 4.37 7.59 16.48
CA PRO A 49 3.13 7.12 17.11
C PRO A 49 2.67 5.74 16.60
N PHE A 50 3.31 5.18 15.57
CA PHE A 50 2.83 3.97 14.89
C PHE A 50 3.31 2.65 15.48
N ASN A 51 4.13 2.67 16.54
CA ASN A 51 4.27 1.52 17.43
C ASN A 51 2.93 1.18 18.15
N ASN A 52 2.02 2.15 18.28
CA ASN A 52 0.68 1.95 18.84
C ASN A 52 -0.32 1.52 17.75
N GLN A 53 -0.97 0.37 17.96
CA GLN A 53 -1.99 -0.17 17.04
C GLN A 53 -3.16 0.78 16.79
N LYS A 54 -3.62 1.51 17.82
CA LYS A 54 -4.74 2.44 17.68
C LYS A 54 -4.45 3.58 16.71
N MET A 55 -3.19 4.01 16.60
CA MET A 55 -2.79 5.02 15.61
C MET A 55 -2.88 4.48 14.19
N ARG A 56 -2.53 3.20 13.97
CA ARG A 56 -2.65 2.55 12.67
C ARG A 56 -4.12 2.29 12.32
N GLN A 57 -4.92 1.86 13.29
CA GLN A 57 -6.38 1.72 13.17
C GLN A 57 -7.06 3.03 12.78
N ALA A 58 -6.69 4.15 13.42
CA ALA A 58 -7.25 5.46 13.12
C ALA A 58 -7.09 5.83 11.64
N ILE A 59 -5.95 5.49 11.04
CA ILE A 59 -5.67 5.79 9.64
C ILE A 59 -6.60 4.99 8.71
N LEU A 60 -6.92 3.73 9.03
CA LEU A 60 -7.83 2.93 8.21
C LEU A 60 -9.21 3.57 8.03
N TYR A 61 -9.73 4.21 9.08
CA TYR A 61 -11.03 4.91 9.03
C TYR A 61 -10.99 6.23 8.23
N ALA A 62 -9.80 6.81 8.03
CA ALA A 62 -9.64 8.12 7.40
C ALA A 62 -9.19 8.04 5.93
N ILE A 63 -8.45 7.00 5.53
CA ILE A 63 -7.92 6.84 4.17
C ILE A 63 -9.00 6.35 3.22
N ASP A 64 -9.30 7.07 2.13
CA ASP A 64 -10.24 6.61 1.10
C ASP A 64 -9.50 5.98 -0.08
N GLN A 65 -9.67 4.68 -0.32
CA GLN A 65 -8.97 4.01 -1.41
C GLN A 65 -9.33 4.57 -2.80
N ASN A 66 -10.52 5.15 -2.98
CA ASN A 66 -10.92 5.75 -4.26
C ASN A 66 -10.10 6.99 -4.57
N ASP A 67 -9.81 7.82 -3.57
CA ASP A 67 -8.97 9.01 -3.75
C ASP A 67 -7.55 8.62 -4.17
N TYR A 68 -7.02 7.53 -3.60
CA TYR A 68 -5.73 7.00 -3.98
C TYR A 68 -5.75 6.45 -5.41
N VAL A 69 -6.74 5.63 -5.75
CA VAL A 69 -6.93 5.11 -7.13
C VAL A 69 -7.00 6.26 -8.13
N LEU A 70 -7.75 7.31 -7.83
CA LEU A 70 -7.85 8.48 -8.71
C LEU A 70 -6.51 9.21 -8.82
N GLY A 71 -5.81 9.43 -7.71
CA GLY A 71 -4.52 10.13 -7.69
C GLY A 71 -3.38 9.39 -8.41
N ILE A 72 -3.44 8.06 -8.48
CA ILE A 72 -2.41 7.23 -9.13
C ILE A 72 -2.78 6.74 -10.52
N ALA A 73 -4.08 6.64 -10.85
CA ALA A 73 -4.54 6.13 -12.15
C ALA A 73 -5.18 7.22 -13.03
N GLY A 74 -5.42 8.43 -12.48
CA GLY A 74 -6.01 9.60 -13.15
C GLY A 74 -7.50 9.47 -13.51
N ASP A 75 -8.00 8.25 -13.63
CA ASP A 75 -9.37 7.92 -14.00
C ASP A 75 -9.77 6.59 -13.34
N VAL A 76 -10.99 6.52 -12.83
CA VAL A 76 -11.56 5.32 -12.18
C VAL A 76 -11.70 4.12 -13.14
N LYS A 77 -11.65 4.32 -14.46
CA LYS A 77 -11.60 3.19 -15.41
C LYS A 77 -10.24 2.48 -15.43
N ASN A 78 -9.20 3.19 -15.01
CA ASN A 78 -7.82 2.70 -15.05
C ASN A 78 -7.43 1.94 -13.78
N GLY A 79 -8.23 1.98 -12.71
CA GLY A 79 -7.96 1.27 -11.47
C GLY A 79 -9.21 1.14 -10.61
N HIS A 80 -9.17 0.30 -9.58
CA HIS A 80 -10.27 0.20 -8.63
C HIS A 80 -9.72 -0.16 -7.24
N PRO A 81 -10.44 0.21 -6.15
CA PRO A 81 -10.07 -0.22 -4.80
C PRO A 81 -9.91 -1.73 -4.70
N CYS A 82 -9.04 -2.16 -3.78
CA CYS A 82 -8.92 -3.56 -3.40
C CYS A 82 -8.87 -3.62 -1.89
N TYR A 83 -9.96 -4.11 -1.32
CA TYR A 83 -10.12 -4.23 0.11
C TYR A 83 -9.56 -5.54 0.64
N SER A 84 -8.60 -6.16 -0.05
CA SER A 84 -8.00 -7.45 0.31
C SER A 84 -6.49 -7.32 0.58
N TYR A 85 -5.99 -8.19 1.46
CA TYR A 85 -4.56 -8.37 1.69
C TYR A 85 -3.84 -9.12 0.58
N PHE A 86 -4.60 -9.99 -0.07
CA PHE A 86 -4.14 -10.73 -1.22
C PHE A 86 -4.73 -10.11 -2.49
N THR A 87 -4.02 -10.25 -3.60
CA THR A 87 -4.42 -9.68 -4.89
C THR A 87 -5.88 -9.97 -5.20
N CYS A 88 -6.70 -8.92 -5.30
CA CYS A 88 -8.11 -9.05 -5.64
C CYS A 88 -8.27 -9.85 -6.96
N GLY A 89 -9.29 -10.72 -7.00
CA GLY A 89 -9.52 -11.62 -8.14
C GLY A 89 -8.70 -12.91 -8.12
N THR A 90 -7.82 -13.10 -7.12
CA THR A 90 -7.12 -14.38 -6.90
C THR A 90 -7.83 -15.25 -5.87
N PRO A 91 -7.55 -16.57 -5.80
CA PRO A 91 -8.28 -17.48 -4.92
C PRO A 91 -8.25 -17.15 -3.42
N LEU A 92 -7.21 -16.45 -2.95
CA LEU A 92 -7.05 -16.07 -1.55
C LEU A 92 -7.48 -14.62 -1.27
N ALA A 93 -8.02 -13.90 -2.26
CA ALA A 93 -8.57 -12.58 -2.02
C ALA A 93 -9.70 -12.65 -0.98
N SER A 94 -9.61 -11.82 0.05
CA SER A 94 -10.60 -11.74 1.12
C SER A 94 -10.70 -10.31 1.62
N GLU A 95 -11.94 -9.84 1.77
CA GLU A 95 -12.23 -8.51 2.30
C GLU A 95 -12.66 -8.51 3.77
N VAL A 96 -12.46 -9.63 4.46
CA VAL A 96 -12.74 -9.74 5.89
C VAL A 96 -11.85 -8.75 6.66
N GLY A 97 -12.45 -7.99 7.58
CA GLY A 97 -11.76 -6.95 8.37
C GLY A 97 -11.58 -5.63 7.60
N ALA A 98 -12.03 -5.55 6.36
CA ALA A 98 -11.89 -4.35 5.54
C ALA A 98 -12.98 -3.30 5.76
N GLU A 99 -13.91 -3.52 6.69
CA GLU A 99 -15.04 -2.64 6.99
C GLU A 99 -14.61 -1.19 7.23
N PRO A 100 -13.54 -0.87 8.00
CA PRO A 100 -13.09 0.50 8.18
C PRO A 100 -12.68 1.19 6.88
N LEU A 101 -12.25 0.41 5.89
CA LEU A 101 -11.82 0.90 4.59
C LEU A 101 -12.96 0.97 3.58
N LYS A 102 -14.16 0.48 3.90
CA LYS A 102 -15.33 0.48 3.01
C LYS A 102 -16.28 1.62 3.36
N GLY A 103 -16.97 2.17 2.35
CA GLY A 103 -17.98 3.20 2.55
C GLY A 103 -17.41 4.60 2.82
N LYS A 104 -18.14 5.43 3.57
CA LYS A 104 -17.72 6.81 3.88
C LYS A 104 -16.63 6.80 4.96
N ARG A 105 -15.65 7.70 4.83
CA ARG A 105 -14.59 7.88 5.84
C ARG A 105 -15.16 8.37 7.17
N ASP A 106 -14.69 7.79 8.25
CA ASP A 106 -15.12 8.11 9.61
C ASP A 106 -14.00 8.83 10.37
N PHE A 107 -13.88 10.13 10.09
CA PHE A 107 -12.88 10.99 10.73
C PHE A 107 -13.11 11.13 12.25
N GLU A 108 -14.35 10.98 12.72
CA GLU A 108 -14.65 11.06 14.16
C GLU A 108 -14.16 9.81 14.88
N LYS A 109 -14.38 8.62 14.31
CA LYS A 109 -13.78 7.37 14.82
C LYS A 109 -12.26 7.42 14.78
N ALA A 110 -11.67 7.94 13.71
CA ALA A 110 -10.22 8.13 13.61
C ALA A 110 -9.68 9.03 14.73
N LYS A 111 -10.30 10.21 14.95
CA LYS A 111 -9.92 11.12 16.05
C LYS A 111 -10.09 10.48 17.42
N GLN A 112 -11.16 9.71 17.64
CA GLN A 112 -11.36 8.97 18.87
C GLN A 112 -10.20 8.00 19.13
N LEU A 113 -9.84 7.18 18.13
CA LEU A 113 -8.73 6.23 18.24
C LEU A 113 -7.38 6.92 18.47
N ILE A 114 -7.13 8.07 17.82
CA ILE A 114 -5.93 8.90 18.05
C ILE A 114 -5.87 9.39 19.51
N LYS A 115 -7.01 9.84 20.06
CA LYS A 115 -7.10 10.27 21.46
C LYS A 115 -6.86 9.11 22.42
N GLU A 116 -7.47 7.96 22.15
CA GLU A 116 -7.29 6.73 22.95
C GLU A 116 -5.86 6.17 22.85
N ALA A 117 -5.17 6.40 21.73
CA ALA A 117 -3.76 6.07 21.58
C ALA A 117 -2.85 6.96 22.43
N GLY A 118 -3.37 8.09 22.93
CA GLY A 118 -2.62 9.04 23.74
C GLY A 118 -1.60 9.84 22.92
N TYR A 119 -1.88 10.10 21.63
CA TYR A 119 -1.01 10.90 20.76
C TYR A 119 -0.71 12.28 21.37
N LYS A 120 0.56 12.65 21.43
CA LYS A 120 1.04 13.87 22.10
C LYS A 120 1.59 14.91 21.12
N GLY A 121 1.39 14.72 19.82
CA GLY A 121 1.94 15.60 18.78
C GLY A 121 3.29 15.12 18.25
N GLU A 122 3.63 13.84 18.42
CA GLU A 122 4.85 13.24 17.88
C GLU A 122 4.98 13.53 16.38
N LYS A 123 6.17 13.94 15.95
CA LYS A 123 6.46 14.25 14.56
C LYS A 123 6.34 12.98 13.71
N ILE A 124 5.49 13.05 12.69
CA ILE A 124 5.29 11.99 11.69
C ILE A 124 6.06 12.39 10.44
N VAL A 125 7.15 11.66 10.15
CA VAL A 125 7.92 11.87 8.92
C VAL A 125 7.42 10.92 7.84
N ILE A 126 6.88 11.47 6.76
CA ILE A 126 6.53 10.74 5.54
C ILE A 126 7.66 10.94 4.54
N ILE A 127 8.34 9.89 4.13
CA ILE A 127 9.35 9.97 3.07
C ILE A 127 8.72 9.68 1.71
N SER A 128 9.05 10.49 0.71
CA SER A 128 8.43 10.45 -0.63
C SER A 128 9.48 10.54 -1.73
N ALA A 129 9.18 9.98 -2.89
CA ALA A 129 10.04 9.99 -4.08
C ALA A 129 9.32 10.73 -5.22
N THR A 130 9.77 11.92 -5.59
CA THR A 130 9.10 12.81 -6.58
C THR A 130 9.25 12.32 -8.01
N ASP A 131 10.30 11.55 -8.28
CA ASP A 131 10.57 10.88 -9.54
C ASP A 131 9.73 9.60 -9.74
N GLN A 132 8.92 9.23 -8.74
CA GLN A 132 7.99 8.09 -8.78
C GLN A 132 6.54 8.57 -8.61
N PRO A 133 5.80 8.82 -9.71
CA PRO A 133 4.47 9.46 -9.65
C PRO A 133 3.49 8.76 -8.72
N ILE A 134 3.46 7.42 -8.73
CA ILE A 134 2.58 6.63 -7.85
C ILE A 134 2.93 6.89 -6.38
N VAL A 135 4.20 6.73 -5.99
CA VAL A 135 4.65 6.91 -4.60
C VAL A 135 4.43 8.34 -4.13
N HIS A 136 4.72 9.31 -4.99
CA HIS A 136 4.55 10.71 -4.65
C HIS A 136 3.09 11.07 -4.38
N SER A 137 2.18 10.72 -5.30
CA SER A 137 0.74 10.96 -5.15
C SER A 137 0.18 10.33 -3.88
N GLN A 138 0.55 9.08 -3.59
CA GLN A 138 0.11 8.41 -2.36
C GLN A 138 0.61 9.13 -1.10
N SER A 139 1.86 9.60 -1.12
CA SER A 139 2.47 10.32 0.00
C SER A 139 1.77 11.65 0.27
N LEU A 140 1.39 12.39 -0.79
CA LEU A 140 0.65 13.64 -0.70
C LEU A 140 -0.74 13.43 -0.10
N LEU A 141 -1.49 12.44 -0.58
CA LEU A 141 -2.83 12.10 -0.09
C LEU A 141 -2.80 11.69 1.39
N THR A 142 -1.81 10.88 1.79
CA THR A 142 -1.63 10.50 3.19
C THR A 142 -1.29 11.71 4.03
N ALA A 143 -0.34 12.54 3.59
CA ALA A 143 0.05 13.74 4.32
C ALA A 143 -1.15 14.67 4.55
N GLU A 144 -1.98 14.88 3.52
CA GLU A 144 -3.19 15.68 3.61
C GLU A 144 -4.20 15.08 4.61
N THR A 145 -4.45 13.78 4.51
CA THR A 145 -5.40 13.09 5.40
C THR A 145 -4.96 13.15 6.87
N LEU A 146 -3.67 12.92 7.13
CA LEU A 146 -3.12 13.00 8.49
C LEU A 146 -3.14 14.44 9.04
N ARG A 147 -2.93 15.46 8.20
CA ARG A 147 -3.08 16.86 8.59
C ARG A 147 -4.54 17.22 8.90
N LYS A 148 -5.51 16.69 8.15
CA LYS A 148 -6.96 16.84 8.44
C LYS A 148 -7.34 16.22 9.79
N LEU A 149 -6.62 15.21 10.24
CA LEU A 149 -6.75 14.62 11.58
C LEU A 149 -6.03 15.42 12.69
N GLY A 150 -5.34 16.51 12.36
CA GLY A 150 -4.60 17.34 13.30
C GLY A 150 -3.25 16.77 13.72
N LEU A 151 -2.68 15.84 12.95
CA LEU A 151 -1.39 15.22 13.27
C LEU A 151 -0.22 16.08 12.78
N ASN A 152 0.91 16.00 13.49
CA ASN A 152 2.15 16.73 13.19
C ASN A 152 2.93 16.06 12.05
N VAL A 153 2.60 16.40 10.80
CA VAL A 153 3.12 15.75 9.59
C VAL A 153 4.20 16.56 8.90
N ASP A 154 5.36 15.94 8.73
CA ASP A 154 6.48 16.41 7.91
C ASP A 154 6.65 15.50 6.68
N LEU A 155 6.32 16.02 5.50
CA LEU A 155 6.49 15.30 4.24
C LEU A 155 7.86 15.67 3.64
N GLN A 156 8.75 14.68 3.55
CA GLN A 156 10.11 14.86 3.07
C GLN A 156 10.26 14.20 1.69
N ALA A 157 10.33 15.04 0.67
CA ALA A 157 10.42 14.63 -0.71
C ALA A 157 11.90 14.53 -1.17
N GLY A 158 12.22 13.48 -1.92
CA GLY A 158 13.53 13.25 -2.55
C GLY A 158 13.37 12.35 -3.79
N ASP A 159 14.41 11.60 -4.13
CA ASP A 159 14.36 10.59 -5.21
C ASP A 159 14.16 9.16 -4.67
N TRP A 160 13.84 8.23 -5.56
CA TRP A 160 13.57 6.83 -5.22
C TRP A 160 14.78 6.11 -4.61
N GLY A 161 16.00 6.38 -5.08
CA GLY A 161 17.23 5.78 -4.55
C GLY A 161 17.48 6.19 -3.10
N THR A 162 17.28 7.49 -2.81
CA THR A 162 17.33 8.03 -1.45
C THR A 162 16.27 7.39 -0.56
N LEU A 163 15.03 7.23 -1.05
CA LEU A 163 13.97 6.56 -0.29
C LEU A 163 14.32 5.10 0.03
N ILE A 164 14.79 4.33 -0.98
CA ILE A 164 15.19 2.92 -0.81
C ILE A 164 16.27 2.77 0.25
N THR A 165 17.25 3.68 0.26
CA THR A 165 18.33 3.66 1.24
C THR A 165 17.78 4.01 2.63
N ARG A 166 17.00 5.08 2.72
CA ARG A 166 16.53 5.62 4.00
C ARG A 166 15.52 4.71 4.71
N ARG A 167 14.67 3.98 3.98
CA ARG A 167 13.69 3.05 4.60
C ARG A 167 14.35 1.90 5.37
N THR A 168 15.65 1.65 5.15
CA THR A 168 16.43 0.66 5.93
C THR A 168 16.79 1.17 7.33
N SER A 169 16.75 2.49 7.56
CA SER A 169 17.12 3.10 8.84
C SER A 169 16.16 2.71 9.95
N LYS A 170 16.73 2.19 11.04
CA LYS A 170 16.06 1.87 12.31
C LYS A 170 16.22 2.98 13.35
N GLU A 171 16.70 4.15 12.94
CA GLU A 171 16.83 5.31 13.82
C GLU A 171 15.48 6.03 14.00
N PRO A 172 15.29 6.77 15.10
CA PRO A 172 14.12 7.65 15.28
C PRO A 172 14.14 8.83 14.29
N VAL A 173 12.99 9.50 14.15
CA VAL A 173 12.78 10.55 13.13
C VAL A 173 13.67 11.78 13.28
N ASP A 174 14.12 12.10 14.49
CA ASP A 174 15.06 13.17 14.80
C ASP A 174 16.50 12.85 14.39
N LYS A 175 16.80 11.59 14.11
CA LYS A 175 18.10 11.10 13.61
C LYS A 175 18.05 10.64 12.15
N GLY A 176 17.08 11.15 11.38
CA GLY A 176 16.93 10.82 9.96
C GLY A 176 16.11 9.54 9.69
N GLY A 177 15.47 8.98 10.71
CA GLY A 177 14.45 7.94 10.56
C GLY A 177 13.20 8.40 9.82
N TRP A 178 12.19 7.54 9.82
CA TRP A 178 10.92 7.74 9.10
C TRP A 178 9.76 7.10 9.86
N SER A 179 8.54 7.61 9.64
CA SER A 179 7.31 7.08 10.23
C SER A 179 6.44 6.36 9.20
N ILE A 180 6.35 6.90 7.99
CA ILE A 180 5.59 6.34 6.87
C ILE A 180 6.40 6.41 5.58
N PHE A 181 6.29 5.37 4.74
CA PHE A 181 6.59 5.48 3.32
C PHE A 181 5.52 4.77 2.49
N HIS A 182 5.47 5.12 1.21
CA HIS A 182 4.63 4.46 0.22
C HIS A 182 5.46 3.66 -0.77
N THR A 183 4.88 2.57 -1.25
CA THR A 183 5.42 1.73 -2.32
C THR A 183 4.27 0.98 -2.97
N TRP A 184 4.56 0.19 -3.99
CA TRP A 184 3.65 -0.81 -4.52
C TRP A 184 4.28 -2.20 -4.43
N LEU A 185 3.42 -3.21 -4.52
CA LEU A 185 3.74 -4.63 -4.60
C LEU A 185 3.05 -5.17 -5.85
N VAL A 186 3.78 -5.91 -6.69
CA VAL A 186 3.19 -6.49 -7.90
C VAL A 186 2.26 -7.64 -7.52
N GLY A 187 1.12 -7.77 -8.22
CA GLY A 187 0.07 -8.71 -7.87
C GLY A 187 0.52 -10.15 -7.60
N PRO A 188 1.43 -10.76 -8.40
CA PRO A 188 1.93 -12.11 -8.15
C PRO A 188 2.56 -12.31 -6.76
N ASP A 189 3.30 -11.31 -6.27
CA ASP A 189 4.06 -11.38 -5.01
C ASP A 189 3.17 -11.37 -3.77
N VAL A 190 1.89 -11.06 -3.94
CA VAL A 190 0.94 -10.85 -2.85
C VAL A 190 -0.31 -11.69 -3.04
N THR A 191 -0.18 -12.84 -3.70
CA THR A 191 -1.30 -13.78 -3.93
C THR A 191 -1.55 -14.77 -2.78
N SER A 192 -0.58 -15.00 -1.90
CA SER A 192 -0.71 -15.93 -0.78
C SER A 192 0.21 -15.60 0.39
N PRO A 193 -0.04 -16.15 1.60
CA PRO A 193 0.87 -15.99 2.74
C PRO A 193 2.28 -16.51 2.48
N ALA A 194 2.46 -17.39 1.49
CA ALA A 194 3.76 -17.95 1.16
C ALA A 194 4.71 -16.95 0.50
N VAL A 195 4.16 -16.08 -0.35
CA VAL A 195 4.95 -15.14 -1.17
C VAL A 195 4.83 -13.70 -0.69
N ASN A 196 3.77 -13.37 0.05
CA ASN A 196 3.54 -12.02 0.54
C ASN A 196 4.47 -11.70 1.72
N PHE A 197 5.65 -11.18 1.40
CA PHE A 197 6.62 -10.76 2.41
C PHE A 197 6.14 -9.55 3.23
N ALA A 198 5.21 -8.76 2.70
CA ALA A 198 4.77 -7.52 3.33
C ALA A 198 3.92 -7.79 4.58
N ILE A 199 3.27 -8.96 4.69
CA ILE A 199 2.46 -9.38 5.84
C ILE A 199 3.26 -10.15 6.91
N ARG A 200 4.59 -10.20 6.83
CA ARG A 200 5.43 -10.86 7.83
C ARG A 200 5.52 -10.03 9.10
N GLY A 201 5.44 -10.69 10.25
CA GLY A 201 5.49 -10.12 11.61
C GLY A 201 6.68 -10.62 12.43
N SER A 202 7.80 -10.97 11.79
CA SER A 202 9.00 -11.51 12.46
C SER A 202 9.92 -10.46 13.11
N GLY A 203 9.36 -9.32 13.54
CA GLY A 203 10.04 -8.25 14.26
C GLY A 203 11.23 -7.69 13.48
N GLN A 204 12.41 -7.73 14.07
CA GLN A 204 13.65 -7.22 13.46
C GLN A 204 14.04 -7.90 12.14
N LYS A 205 13.52 -9.11 11.89
CA LYS A 205 13.70 -9.87 10.64
C LYS A 205 12.57 -9.64 9.63
N ALA A 206 11.49 -8.98 10.03
CA ALA A 206 10.42 -8.63 9.13
C ALA A 206 10.89 -7.58 8.12
N TRP A 207 10.11 -7.43 7.05
CA TRP A 207 10.34 -6.36 6.09
C TRP A 207 10.20 -4.97 6.74
N PHE A 208 10.67 -3.92 6.06
CA PHE A 208 10.82 -2.55 6.59
C PHE A 208 9.69 -2.12 7.52
N GLY A 209 10.00 -1.38 8.58
CA GLY A 209 9.02 -1.03 9.60
C GLY A 209 8.84 -2.09 10.69
N TRP A 210 9.42 -3.28 10.51
CA TRP A 210 9.69 -4.27 11.56
C TRP A 210 8.51 -4.61 12.48
N PRO A 211 7.32 -4.92 11.93
CA PRO A 211 6.20 -5.39 12.74
C PRO A 211 6.59 -6.68 13.48
N ASP A 212 6.23 -6.75 14.76
CA ASP A 212 6.45 -7.91 15.62
C ASP A 212 5.09 -8.46 16.05
N ASP A 213 4.63 -9.46 15.30
CA ASP A 213 3.38 -10.19 15.53
C ASP A 213 3.69 -11.70 15.46
N PRO A 214 4.03 -12.34 16.59
CA PRO A 214 4.25 -13.79 16.62
C PRO A 214 3.03 -14.59 16.17
N LYS A 215 1.81 -14.04 16.31
CA LYS A 215 0.58 -14.74 15.93
C LYS A 215 0.40 -14.79 14.42
N ILE A 216 0.75 -13.75 13.66
CA ILE A 216 0.72 -13.84 12.18
C ILE A 216 1.69 -14.91 11.66
N GLU A 217 2.84 -15.06 12.30
CA GLU A 217 3.82 -16.08 11.92
C GLU A 217 3.31 -17.50 12.25
N GLU A 218 2.71 -17.71 13.42
CA GLU A 218 2.07 -18.98 13.78
C GLU A 218 0.97 -19.37 12.78
N LEU A 219 0.09 -18.42 12.41
CA LEU A 219 -0.97 -18.66 11.45
C LEU A 219 -0.44 -18.97 10.04
N ARG A 220 0.64 -18.30 9.64
CA ARG A 220 1.29 -18.56 8.36
C ARG A 220 1.93 -19.94 8.34
N ASP A 221 2.59 -20.35 9.42
CA ASP A 221 3.20 -21.67 9.53
C ASP A 221 2.13 -22.78 9.59
N ALA A 222 1.02 -22.54 10.29
CA ALA A 222 -0.15 -23.42 10.28
C ALA A 222 -0.75 -23.56 8.87
N TRP A 223 -0.85 -22.46 8.11
CA TRP A 223 -1.31 -22.48 6.73
C TRP A 223 -0.43 -23.38 5.85
N PHE A 224 0.90 -23.35 6.01
CA PHE A 224 1.81 -24.24 5.29
C PHE A 224 1.68 -25.71 5.70
N ALA A 225 1.39 -25.98 6.98
CA ALA A 225 1.24 -27.34 7.49
C ALA A 225 -0.05 -28.04 7.03
N THR A 226 -1.00 -27.33 6.42
CA THR A 226 -2.23 -27.94 5.89
C THR A 226 -1.95 -28.76 4.63
N THR A 227 -2.07 -30.10 4.72
CA THR A 227 -1.65 -31.05 3.67
C THR A 227 -2.79 -31.69 2.86
N ASP A 228 -4.06 -31.42 3.16
CA ASP A 228 -5.15 -32.20 2.57
C ASP A 228 -5.71 -31.60 1.26
N ALA A 229 -6.00 -32.42 0.25
CA ALA A 229 -6.50 -31.96 -1.05
C ALA A 229 -7.93 -31.37 -0.94
N ALA A 230 -8.75 -31.91 -0.03
CA ALA A 230 -10.05 -31.34 0.36
C ALA A 230 -9.92 -29.99 1.10
N SER A 231 -8.76 -29.72 1.69
CA SER A 231 -8.46 -28.49 2.45
C SER A 231 -8.01 -27.32 1.57
N SER A 232 -7.96 -27.44 0.24
CA SER A 232 -7.69 -26.28 -0.62
C SER A 232 -8.83 -25.25 -0.63
N LYS A 233 -10.04 -25.65 -0.20
CA LYS A 233 -11.15 -24.76 0.16
C LYS A 233 -10.96 -24.26 1.61
N ASN A 234 -10.68 -25.17 2.55
CA ASN A 234 -10.38 -24.83 3.95
C ASN A 234 -9.15 -23.94 4.14
N ARG A 235 -8.17 -23.88 3.25
CA ARG A 235 -7.03 -22.94 3.31
C ARG A 235 -7.45 -21.51 3.06
N ARG A 236 -8.51 -21.32 2.26
CA ARG A 236 -9.10 -20.00 1.99
C ARG A 236 -9.98 -19.60 3.19
N ASP A 237 -10.81 -20.53 3.63
CA ASP A 237 -11.73 -20.32 4.75
C ASP A 237 -10.96 -20.17 6.08
N HIS A 238 -9.88 -20.91 6.32
CA HIS A 238 -9.02 -20.79 7.50
C HIS A 238 -8.26 -19.46 7.56
N CYS A 239 -7.91 -18.85 6.42
CA CYS A 239 -7.40 -17.47 6.39
C CYS A 239 -8.51 -16.43 6.59
N ALA A 240 -9.77 -16.74 6.23
CA ALA A 240 -10.92 -15.85 6.38
C ALA A 240 -11.57 -15.94 7.78
N ASP A 241 -11.52 -17.09 8.46
CA ASP A 241 -12.20 -17.40 9.73
C ASP A 241 -11.30 -17.24 10.98
N GLN A 242 -10.02 -16.88 10.83
CA GLN A 242 -9.06 -16.72 11.94
C GLN A 242 -8.62 -15.25 12.12
N PRO A 243 -8.06 -14.85 13.28
CA PRO A 243 -8.00 -13.45 13.77
C PRO A 243 -7.16 -12.45 12.95
N HIS A 244 -6.78 -12.78 11.72
CA HIS A 244 -6.32 -11.81 10.72
C HIS A 244 -7.27 -10.61 10.57
N VAL A 245 -8.57 -10.83 10.83
CA VAL A 245 -9.67 -9.85 10.83
C VAL A 245 -9.42 -8.64 11.73
N GLU A 246 -8.82 -8.84 12.91
CA GLU A 246 -8.53 -7.79 13.89
C GLU A 246 -7.13 -7.19 13.72
N ARG A 247 -6.31 -7.79 12.85
CA ARG A 247 -4.89 -7.45 12.67
C ARG A 247 -4.59 -6.73 11.37
N ARG A 248 -5.62 -6.23 10.68
CA ARG A 248 -5.46 -5.46 9.44
C ARG A 248 -4.68 -4.13 9.65
N GLU A 249 -4.72 -3.66 10.86
CA GLU A 249 -3.97 -2.51 11.35
C GLU A 249 -2.50 -2.81 11.61
N GLU A 250 -2.09 -4.07 11.66
CA GLU A 250 -0.81 -4.46 12.25
C GLU A 250 0.35 -4.49 11.29
N ILE A 251 0.16 -4.27 9.99
CA ILE A 251 1.27 -4.49 9.06
C ILE A 251 1.35 -3.46 7.93
N ALA A 252 0.26 -3.22 7.20
CA ALA A 252 0.20 -2.21 6.14
C ALA A 252 -1.23 -2.02 5.61
N ILE A 253 -1.46 -0.88 4.95
CA ILE A 253 -2.71 -0.60 4.22
C ILE A 253 -2.46 -0.85 2.73
N PHE A 254 -3.16 -1.85 2.17
CA PHE A 254 -3.07 -2.19 0.74
C PHE A 254 -4.09 -1.37 -0.05
N LEU A 255 -3.65 -0.77 -1.15
CA LEU A 255 -4.38 0.14 -2.02
C LEU A 255 -4.20 -0.34 -3.45
N ARG A 256 -5.15 -1.00 -4.10
CA ARG A 256 -4.90 -1.41 -5.49
C ARG A 256 -4.79 -0.18 -6.40
N SER A 257 -3.67 -0.14 -7.11
CA SER A 257 -3.30 0.90 -8.04
C SER A 257 -3.24 0.30 -9.42
N ALA A 258 -4.04 0.86 -10.30
CA ALA A 258 -3.95 0.82 -11.74
C ALA A 258 -3.77 -0.58 -12.39
N ARG A 259 -4.60 -0.81 -13.41
CA ARG A 259 -4.11 -1.48 -14.60
C ARG A 259 -2.76 -0.88 -14.96
N ARG A 260 -1.69 -1.66 -15.00
CA ARG A 260 -0.38 -1.17 -15.45
C ARG A 260 -0.49 -0.90 -16.94
N CYS A 261 -0.95 0.31 -17.26
CA CYS A 261 -0.98 0.77 -18.62
C CYS A 261 0.46 1.02 -19.04
N GLU A 262 0.91 0.21 -19.96
CA GLU A 262 2.20 0.32 -20.60
C GLU A 262 1.97 0.81 -22.02
N PHE A 263 2.93 1.62 -22.46
CA PHE A 263 2.80 2.40 -23.69
C PHE A 263 3.84 1.89 -24.65
N ILE A 264 3.36 1.22 -25.70
CA ILE A 264 4.19 0.57 -26.70
C ILE A 264 4.03 1.35 -27.99
N ARG A 265 5.13 1.82 -28.55
CA ARG A 265 5.10 2.32 -29.92
C ARG A 265 4.86 1.14 -30.86
N THR A 266 3.83 1.20 -31.68
CA THR A 266 3.63 0.19 -32.74
C THR A 266 4.57 0.53 -33.89
N ALA A 267 5.41 -0.42 -34.31
CA ALA A 267 6.14 -0.29 -35.57
C ALA A 267 5.13 -0.08 -36.70
N GLY A 268 5.29 1.03 -37.43
CA GLY A 268 4.56 1.30 -38.66
C GLY A 268 5.08 0.46 -39.81
#